data_AF-A0A8T4M386-F1
#
_entry.id   AF-A0A8T4M386-F1
#
_cell.length_a   1.000
_cell.length_b   1.000
_cell.length_c   1.000
_cell.angle_alpha   90.00
_cell.angle_beta   90.00
_cell.angle_gamma   90.00
#
_symmetry.space_group_name_H-M   'P 1'
#
loop_
_entity.id
_entity.type
_entity.pdbx_description
1 polymer ?
#
loop_
_entity_poly.entity_id
_entity_poly.type
_entity_poly.pdbx_seq_one_letter_code
_entity_poly.pdbx_strand_id
1 'polypeptide(L)'
;MSKKGDWLLFNKRGQVTIFIIIALVLIAGIAFYTLIRGKAAEIKQSYRSSENPQQYIAECVEDAARPAISEILMHGGFTDPELNTTYKGVEIAYLCYTSLNYEPCVNQVPLYSKHLNDELKESIRDDVEECFSSMKYDYEQKKFSVELGETKNFDVHSTDRKVIINISRELTIMNRDEEARTYKDFKISINSPMYNLGRVVQEIVAQEATFCHSEYLGYQTLYPWVKITKTDINGKYKVYEVTDRNTGEKLNFAVKGCSIPPVF
;
A
#
# COMPACT_ATOMS: atom_id res chain seq x y z
N MET A 1 65.13 -37.36 2.19
CA MET A 1 64.50 -36.14 1.65
C MET A 1 63.21 -35.92 2.44
N SER A 2 63.23 -35.27 3.60
CA SER A 2 63.21 -33.81 3.84
C SER A 2 62.13 -33.04 3.07
N LYS A 3 61.03 -32.71 3.76
CA LYS A 3 60.56 -31.32 3.95
C LYS A 3 59.51 -31.28 5.07
N LYS A 4 59.91 -30.70 6.21
CA LYS A 4 59.04 -30.28 7.31
C LYS A 4 58.33 -29.00 6.89
N GLY A 5 57.00 -28.94 7.07
CA GLY A 5 56.20 -27.73 6.90
C GLY A 5 56.07 -27.01 8.24
N ASP A 6 56.53 -25.76 8.28
CA ASP A 6 56.41 -24.85 9.42
C ASP A 6 54.96 -24.42 9.62
N TRP A 7 54.45 -24.68 10.82
CA TRP A 7 53.16 -24.16 11.30
C TRP A 7 53.39 -22.82 12.01
N LEU A 8 52.96 -21.72 11.36
CA LEU A 8 52.97 -20.37 11.93
C LEU A 8 51.87 -20.22 12.98
N LEU A 9 52.27 -20.16 14.26
CA LEU A 9 51.43 -19.87 15.42
C LEU A 9 50.95 -18.41 15.38
N PHE A 10 49.71 -18.18 14.95
CA PHE A 10 49.06 -16.87 15.03
C PHE A 10 48.61 -16.56 16.46
N ASN A 11 49.04 -15.39 16.95
CA ASN A 11 48.79 -14.87 18.28
C ASN A 11 47.31 -14.44 18.40
N LYS A 12 46.49 -15.21 19.14
CA LYS A 12 45.02 -15.13 19.20
C LYS A 12 44.42 -13.83 19.76
N ARG A 13 45.23 -12.86 20.20
CA ARG A 13 44.75 -11.58 20.76
C ARG A 13 44.70 -10.43 19.74
N GLY A 14 45.34 -10.57 18.57
CA GLY A 14 45.29 -9.54 17.50
C GLY A 14 44.09 -9.68 16.55
N GLN A 15 43.49 -10.87 16.45
CA GLN A 15 42.32 -11.10 15.60
C GLN A 15 41.05 -10.48 16.18
N VAL A 16 40.86 -10.44 17.50
CA VAL A 16 39.64 -9.88 18.08
C VAL A 16 39.52 -8.38 17.81
N THR A 17 40.64 -7.65 17.87
CA THR A 17 40.69 -6.22 17.60
C THR A 17 40.34 -5.89 16.14
N ILE A 18 40.73 -6.74 15.18
CA ILE A 18 40.42 -6.47 13.77
C ILE A 18 38.93 -6.60 13.47
N PHE A 19 38.24 -7.57 14.10
CA PHE A 19 36.79 -7.73 13.94
C PHE A 19 36.00 -6.56 14.53
N ILE A 20 36.44 -6.02 15.68
CA ILE A 20 35.81 -4.85 16.30
C ILE A 20 35.94 -3.61 15.40
N ILE A 21 37.12 -3.37 14.82
CA ILE A 21 37.34 -2.24 13.92
C ILE A 21 36.47 -2.35 12.67
N ILE A 22 36.38 -3.55 12.07
CA ILE A 22 35.54 -3.79 10.88
C ILE A 22 34.05 -3.54 11.20
N ALA A 23 33.55 -4.03 12.33
CA ALA A 23 32.16 -3.80 12.73
C ALA A 23 31.86 -2.31 12.95
N LEU A 24 32.78 -1.58 13.57
CA LEU A 24 32.62 -0.14 13.84
C LEU A 24 32.63 0.68 12.54
N VAL A 25 33.49 0.32 11.57
CA VAL A 25 33.51 0.93 10.23
C VAL A 25 32.21 0.64 9.46
N LEU A 26 31.67 -0.58 9.56
CA LEU A 26 30.38 -0.92 8.95
C LEU A 26 29.22 -0.12 9.55
N ILE A 27 29.15 -0.01 10.88
CA ILE A 27 28.10 0.77 11.56
C ILE A 27 28.21 2.25 11.19
N ALA A 28 29.42 2.81 11.21
CA ALA A 28 29.65 4.20 10.80
C ALA A 28 29.33 4.42 9.32
N GLY A 29 29.66 3.47 8.45
CA GLY A 29 29.33 3.50 7.03
C GLY A 29 27.82 3.48 6.78
N ILE A 30 27.07 2.63 7.49
CA ILE A 30 25.61 2.58 7.41
C ILE A 30 25.00 3.88 7.94
N ALA A 31 25.43 4.37 9.10
CA ALA A 31 24.93 5.62 9.68
C ALA A 31 25.24 6.84 8.79
N PHE A 32 26.42 6.88 8.19
CA PHE A 32 26.81 7.94 7.24
C PHE A 32 26.00 7.83 5.94
N TYR A 33 25.77 6.61 5.45
CA TYR A 33 24.93 6.35 4.28
C TYR A 33 23.47 6.73 4.52
N THR A 34 22.91 6.45 5.69
CA THR A 34 21.54 6.86 6.05
C THR A 34 21.43 8.35 6.30
N LEU A 35 22.48 9.03 6.79
CA LEU A 35 22.50 10.50 6.90
C LEU A 35 22.60 11.20 5.53
N ILE A 36 23.34 10.63 4.58
CA ILE A 36 23.43 11.15 3.21
C ILE A 36 22.12 10.88 2.44
N ARG A 37 21.54 9.68 2.58
CA ARG A 37 20.25 9.37 1.94
C ARG A 37 19.05 10.00 2.62
N GLY A 38 19.07 10.19 3.94
CA GLY A 38 17.98 10.82 4.70
C GLY A 38 17.79 12.30 4.35
N LYS A 39 18.79 12.95 3.75
CA LYS A 39 18.66 14.30 3.17
C LYS A 39 18.48 14.33 1.65
N ALA A 40 18.71 13.20 0.96
CA ALA A 40 18.54 13.06 -0.48
C ALA A 40 17.26 12.31 -0.87
N ALA A 41 16.49 11.85 0.11
CA ALA A 41 15.08 11.49 -0.04
C ALA A 41 14.17 12.73 0.13
N GLU A 42 14.68 13.94 -0.14
CA GLU A 42 13.82 14.90 -0.83
C GLU A 42 13.41 14.21 -2.12
N ILE A 43 12.14 13.88 -2.22
CA ILE A 43 11.47 13.41 -3.43
C ILE A 43 11.69 14.50 -4.48
N LYS A 44 12.85 14.48 -5.14
CA LYS A 44 13.07 15.14 -6.43
C LYS A 44 12.46 14.24 -7.49
N GLN A 45 11.18 13.92 -7.31
CA GLN A 45 10.31 13.68 -8.43
C GLN A 45 10.26 15.05 -9.09
N SER A 46 11.08 15.25 -10.12
CA SER A 46 10.98 16.47 -10.91
C SER A 46 9.63 16.40 -11.59
N TYR A 47 8.58 16.86 -10.90
CA TYR A 47 7.30 17.11 -11.52
C TYR A 47 7.63 17.94 -12.74
N ARG A 48 7.37 17.37 -13.92
CA ARG A 48 7.42 18.16 -15.15
C ARG A 48 6.49 19.31 -14.84
N SER A 49 7.03 20.53 -14.80
CA SER A 49 6.26 21.72 -14.52
C SER A 49 5.16 21.82 -15.56
N SER A 50 4.01 21.19 -15.33
CA SER A 50 2.84 21.39 -16.14
C SER A 50 2.40 22.82 -15.87
N GLU A 51 2.25 23.62 -16.92
CA GLU A 51 1.71 24.97 -16.77
C GLU A 51 0.29 24.94 -16.20
N ASN A 52 -0.38 23.79 -16.29
CA ASN A 52 -1.71 23.50 -15.79
C ASN A 52 -1.68 22.93 -14.34
N PRO A 53 -2.21 23.66 -13.34
CA PRO A 53 -2.27 23.21 -11.95
C PRO A 53 -3.10 21.93 -11.74
N GLN A 54 -4.18 21.74 -12.51
CA GLN A 54 -5.00 20.54 -12.40
C GLN A 54 -4.23 19.30 -12.82
N GLN A 55 -3.39 19.42 -13.86
CA GLN A 55 -2.54 18.31 -14.28
C GLN A 55 -1.48 18.01 -13.21
N TYR A 56 -0.85 19.05 -12.63
CA TYR A 56 0.13 18.87 -11.56
C TYR A 56 -0.48 18.10 -10.37
N ILE A 57 -1.63 18.55 -9.88
CA ILE A 57 -2.33 17.91 -8.77
C ILE A 57 -2.78 16.49 -9.16
N ALA A 58 -3.26 16.28 -10.38
CA ALA A 58 -3.67 14.96 -10.84
C ALA A 58 -2.52 13.96 -10.85
N GLU A 59 -1.37 14.34 -11.39
CA GLU A 59 -0.17 13.50 -11.44
C GLU A 59 0.36 13.23 -10.01
N CYS A 60 0.46 14.25 -9.17
CA CYS A 60 0.93 14.11 -7.79
C CYS A 60 0.04 13.20 -6.93
N VAL A 61 -1.28 13.39 -7.01
CA VAL A 61 -2.25 12.56 -6.27
C VAL A 61 -2.29 11.14 -6.82
N GLU A 62 -2.12 10.96 -8.13
CA GLU A 62 -2.00 9.62 -8.72
C GLU A 62 -0.73 8.89 -8.25
N ASP A 63 0.39 9.60 -8.18
CA ASP A 63 1.67 9.08 -7.69
C ASP A 63 1.59 8.67 -6.21
N ALA A 64 0.83 9.40 -5.38
CA ALA A 64 0.57 9.03 -3.99
C ALA A 64 -0.42 7.86 -3.85
N ALA A 65 -1.51 7.87 -4.63
CA ALA A 65 -2.58 6.88 -4.45
C ALA A 65 -2.26 5.50 -5.00
N ARG A 66 -1.45 5.38 -6.07
CA ARG A 66 -1.06 4.06 -6.61
C ARG A 66 -0.35 3.14 -5.62
N PRO A 67 0.72 3.57 -4.90
CA PRO A 67 1.36 2.74 -3.90
C PRO A 67 0.42 2.44 -2.73
N ALA A 68 -0.37 3.42 -2.26
CA ALA A 68 -1.34 3.22 -1.19
C ALA A 68 -2.40 2.16 -1.55
N ILE A 69 -2.96 2.19 -2.78
CA ILE A 69 -3.87 1.14 -3.27
C ILE A 69 -3.19 -0.22 -3.21
N SER A 70 -1.95 -0.33 -3.71
CA SER A 70 -1.22 -1.60 -3.71
C SER A 70 -0.99 -2.13 -2.29
N GLU A 71 -0.61 -1.27 -1.36
CA GLU A 71 -0.39 -1.62 0.04
C GLU A 71 -1.66 -2.12 0.72
N ILE A 72 -2.75 -1.34 0.62
CA ILE A 72 -4.07 -1.69 1.15
C ILE A 72 -4.53 -3.05 0.62
N LEU A 73 -4.41 -3.29 -0.70
CA LEU A 73 -4.79 -4.57 -1.29
C LEU A 73 -3.93 -5.73 -0.77
N MET A 74 -2.62 -5.52 -0.63
CA MET A 74 -1.70 -6.55 -0.12
C MET A 74 -2.00 -6.96 1.32
N HIS A 75 -2.49 -6.03 2.15
CA HIS A 75 -2.78 -6.23 3.58
C HIS A 75 -4.24 -6.62 3.87
N GLY A 76 -5.01 -6.97 2.85
CA GLY A 76 -6.41 -7.41 3.03
C GLY A 76 -7.39 -6.28 3.27
N GLY A 77 -7.09 -5.11 2.72
CA GLY A 77 -7.95 -3.95 2.73
C GLY A 77 -7.64 -2.92 3.80
N PHE A 78 -6.57 -3.10 4.57
CA PHE A 78 -6.16 -2.22 5.67
C PHE A 78 -4.76 -1.67 5.44
N THR A 79 -4.48 -0.48 5.94
CA THR A 79 -3.10 0.01 6.06
C THR A 79 -2.36 -0.71 7.20
N ASP A 80 -2.97 -0.79 8.38
CA ASP A 80 -2.46 -1.46 9.58
C ASP A 80 -3.55 -2.37 10.22
N PRO A 81 -3.58 -3.67 9.90
CA PRO A 81 -4.65 -4.55 10.37
C PRO A 81 -4.45 -5.00 11.83
N GLU A 82 -5.40 -4.65 12.72
CA GLU A 82 -5.36 -5.10 14.13
C GLU A 82 -5.46 -6.63 14.29
N LEU A 83 -6.36 -7.25 13.53
CA LEU A 83 -6.58 -8.70 13.52
C LEU A 83 -5.94 -9.30 12.27
N ASN A 84 -4.68 -9.72 12.41
CA ASN A 84 -3.86 -10.11 11.27
C ASN A 84 -3.15 -11.46 11.42
N THR A 85 -2.56 -11.92 10.31
CA THR A 85 -1.61 -13.03 10.29
C THR A 85 -0.54 -12.78 9.25
N THR A 86 0.64 -13.37 9.44
CA THR A 86 1.73 -13.26 8.46
C THR A 86 1.59 -14.33 7.37
N TYR A 87 1.58 -13.90 6.12
CA TYR A 87 1.62 -14.78 4.95
C TYR A 87 2.70 -14.28 3.97
N LYS A 88 3.67 -15.15 3.64
CA LYS A 88 4.82 -14.81 2.77
C LYS A 88 5.59 -13.55 3.23
N GLY A 89 5.67 -13.32 4.55
CA GLY A 89 6.39 -12.18 5.13
C GLY A 89 5.61 -10.87 5.14
N VAL A 90 4.33 -10.89 4.76
CA VAL A 90 3.44 -9.72 4.77
C VAL A 90 2.30 -9.98 5.77
N GLU A 91 1.94 -8.96 6.55
CA GLU A 91 0.77 -9.04 7.43
C GLU A 91 -0.51 -8.84 6.63
N ILE A 92 -1.47 -9.75 6.80
CA ILE A 92 -2.76 -9.72 6.10
C ILE A 92 -3.90 -9.80 7.09
N ALA A 93 -4.95 -9.01 6.86
CA ALA A 93 -6.11 -8.97 7.73
C ALA A 93 -6.95 -10.27 7.67
N TYR A 94 -7.53 -10.64 8.80
CA TYR A 94 -8.65 -11.57 8.82
C TYR A 94 -9.96 -10.85 8.49
N LEU A 95 -10.54 -11.16 7.33
CA LEU A 95 -11.85 -10.60 6.96
C LEU A 95 -13.03 -11.44 7.46
N CYS A 96 -12.76 -12.68 7.84
CA CYS A 96 -13.74 -13.53 8.51
C CYS A 96 -13.04 -14.31 9.61
N TYR A 97 -13.52 -14.17 10.85
CA TYR A 97 -12.85 -14.73 12.02
C TYR A 97 -13.83 -15.33 13.04
N THR A 98 -13.41 -16.43 13.64
CA THR A 98 -13.94 -16.96 14.91
C THR A 98 -12.79 -17.52 15.75
N SER A 99 -12.92 -17.41 17.07
CA SER A 99 -11.99 -18.06 18.01
C SER A 99 -12.32 -19.53 18.23
N LEU A 100 -13.53 -19.96 17.90
CA LEU A 100 -14.03 -21.31 18.12
C LEU A 100 -13.66 -22.24 16.96
N ASN A 101 -13.29 -23.47 17.29
CA ASN A 101 -13.09 -24.51 16.28
C ASN A 101 -14.45 -25.02 15.81
N TYR A 102 -14.51 -25.50 14.56
CA TYR A 102 -15.72 -26.07 13.94
C TYR A 102 -16.93 -25.13 13.77
N GLU A 103 -16.83 -23.88 14.23
CA GLU A 103 -17.87 -22.88 14.04
C GLU A 103 -17.61 -22.02 12.79
N PRO A 104 -18.66 -21.55 12.11
CA PRO A 104 -18.52 -20.54 11.08
C PRO A 104 -17.88 -19.26 11.61
N CYS A 105 -17.18 -18.56 10.72
CA CYS A 105 -16.57 -17.28 11.04
C CYS A 105 -17.58 -16.15 10.92
N VAL A 106 -17.33 -15.04 11.63
CA VAL A 106 -18.12 -13.81 11.49
C VAL A 106 -17.41 -12.89 10.52
N ASN A 107 -18.15 -12.34 9.55
CA ASN A 107 -17.64 -11.32 8.64
C ASN A 107 -17.27 -10.07 9.43
N GLN A 108 -15.98 -9.70 9.41
CA GLN A 108 -15.46 -8.55 10.16
C GLN A 108 -15.74 -7.21 9.46
N VAL A 109 -15.96 -7.22 8.15
CA VAL A 109 -16.16 -5.99 7.35
C VAL A 109 -17.32 -6.17 6.35
N PRO A 110 -18.59 -6.08 6.80
CA PRO A 110 -19.75 -6.28 5.94
C PRO A 110 -19.82 -5.33 4.73
N LEU A 111 -19.34 -4.09 4.87
CA LEU A 111 -19.33 -3.06 3.81
C LEU A 111 -17.91 -2.86 3.24
N TYR A 112 -17.30 -3.96 2.78
CA TYR A 112 -15.89 -4.00 2.40
C TYR A 112 -15.49 -2.96 1.33
N SER A 113 -16.30 -2.72 0.30
CA SER A 113 -15.99 -1.69 -0.72
C SER A 113 -15.92 -0.28 -0.14
N LYS A 114 -16.75 0.04 0.86
CA LYS A 114 -16.71 1.34 1.54
C LYS A 114 -15.44 1.43 2.38
N HIS A 115 -15.13 0.38 3.12
CA HIS A 115 -13.91 0.29 3.93
C HIS A 115 -12.64 0.53 3.10
N LEU A 116 -12.50 -0.10 1.92
CA LEU A 116 -11.36 0.15 1.02
C LEU A 116 -11.22 1.62 0.60
N ASN A 117 -12.35 2.29 0.34
CA ASN A 117 -12.35 3.71 -0.02
C ASN A 117 -11.96 4.59 1.16
N ASP A 118 -12.46 4.28 2.35
CA ASP A 118 -12.17 5.00 3.60
C ASP A 118 -10.69 4.86 3.98
N GLU A 119 -10.12 3.65 3.88
CA GLU A 119 -8.70 3.37 4.11
C GLU A 119 -7.80 4.11 3.12
N LEU A 120 -8.14 4.06 1.82
CA LEU A 120 -7.37 4.79 0.81
C LEU A 120 -7.44 6.31 1.03
N LYS A 121 -8.61 6.83 1.40
CA LYS A 121 -8.80 8.24 1.72
C LYS A 121 -7.94 8.65 2.91
N GLU A 122 -7.85 7.84 3.96
CA GLU A 122 -7.01 8.16 5.11
C GLU A 122 -5.53 8.08 4.74
N SER A 123 -5.12 7.03 4.02
CA SER A 123 -3.73 6.78 3.64
C SER A 123 -3.09 7.89 2.81
N ILE A 124 -3.86 8.58 1.97
CA ILE A 124 -3.32 9.60 1.04
C ILE A 124 -3.66 11.03 1.44
N ARG A 125 -4.33 11.25 2.59
CA ARG A 125 -4.81 12.58 2.98
C ARG A 125 -3.67 13.58 3.08
N ASP A 126 -2.60 13.19 3.77
CA ASP A 126 -1.45 14.06 4.01
C ASP A 126 -0.68 14.31 2.70
N ASP A 127 -0.50 13.28 1.87
CA ASP A 127 0.14 13.40 0.56
C ASP A 127 -0.62 14.36 -0.37
N VAL A 128 -1.95 14.34 -0.35
CA VAL A 128 -2.78 15.27 -1.13
C VAL A 128 -2.53 16.71 -0.68
N GLU A 129 -2.46 16.98 0.62
CA GLU A 129 -2.14 18.32 1.15
C GLU A 129 -0.70 18.74 0.82
N GLU A 130 0.24 17.80 0.83
CA GLU A 130 1.61 18.00 0.38
C GLU A 130 1.68 18.33 -1.12
N CYS A 131 0.85 17.71 -1.97
CA CYS A 131 0.75 18.03 -3.39
C CYS A 131 0.36 19.50 -3.62
N PHE A 132 -0.63 20.02 -2.90
CA PHE A 132 -1.02 21.44 -3.01
C PHE A 132 0.08 22.37 -2.49
N SER A 133 0.74 21.99 -1.39
CA SER A 133 1.81 22.78 -0.77
C SER A 133 3.04 22.85 -1.68
N SER A 134 3.44 21.72 -2.28
CA SER A 134 4.55 21.62 -3.22
C SER A 134 4.28 22.38 -4.51
N MET A 135 3.06 22.27 -5.05
CA MET A 135 2.63 23.06 -6.20
C MET A 135 2.72 24.56 -5.90
N LYS A 136 2.19 25.00 -4.75
CA LYS A 136 2.26 26.41 -4.34
C LYS A 136 3.70 26.90 -4.33
N TYR A 137 4.59 26.14 -3.69
CA TYR A 137 6.02 26.45 -3.66
C TYR A 137 6.62 26.57 -5.07
N ASP A 138 6.35 25.61 -5.95
CA ASP A 138 6.88 25.59 -7.32
C ASP A 138 6.43 26.80 -8.17
N TYR A 139 5.20 27.26 -7.98
CA TYR A 139 4.66 28.43 -8.68
C TYR A 139 5.18 29.74 -8.08
N GLU A 140 5.34 29.83 -6.76
CA GLU A 140 5.93 31.00 -6.10
C GLU A 140 7.39 31.21 -6.51
N GLN A 141 8.18 30.13 -6.68
CA GLN A 141 9.54 30.20 -7.24
C GLN A 141 9.57 30.76 -8.67
N LYS A 142 8.49 30.58 -9.43
CA LYS A 142 8.32 31.15 -10.77
C LYS A 142 7.72 32.56 -10.76
N LYS A 143 7.64 33.20 -9.58
CA LYS A 143 7.14 34.56 -9.33
C LYS A 143 5.63 34.73 -9.49
N PHE A 144 4.86 33.66 -9.48
CA PHE A 144 3.40 33.74 -9.35
C PHE A 144 3.01 33.98 -7.89
N SER A 145 1.88 34.64 -7.66
CA SER A 145 1.22 34.69 -6.35
C SER A 145 0.17 33.60 -6.29
N VAL A 146 0.24 32.71 -5.30
CA VAL A 146 -0.67 31.56 -5.18
C VAL A 146 -1.42 31.61 -3.86
N GLU A 147 -2.74 31.66 -3.96
CA GLU A 147 -3.65 31.56 -2.82
C GLU A 147 -4.34 30.21 -2.83
N LEU A 148 -4.16 29.44 -1.74
CA LEU A 148 -4.84 28.18 -1.51
C LEU A 148 -5.98 28.41 -0.54
N GLY A 149 -7.21 28.13 -0.97
CA GLY A 149 -8.35 28.01 -0.08
C GLY A 149 -8.28 26.75 0.78
N GLU A 150 -9.17 26.67 1.77
CA GLU A 150 -9.34 25.47 2.59
C GLU A 150 -9.94 24.31 1.77
N THR A 151 -9.53 23.08 2.10
CA THR A 151 -10.12 21.86 1.54
C THR A 151 -11.52 21.66 2.14
N LYS A 152 -12.57 21.92 1.34
CA LYS A 152 -13.97 21.82 1.78
C LYS A 152 -14.49 20.39 1.79
N ASN A 153 -14.06 19.59 0.82
CA ASN A 153 -14.45 18.19 0.70
C ASN A 153 -13.30 17.39 0.10
N PHE A 154 -13.13 16.17 0.59
CA PHE A 154 -12.20 15.19 0.07
C PHE A 154 -12.90 13.83 0.08
N ASP A 155 -13.18 13.32 -1.11
CA ASP A 155 -13.93 12.08 -1.30
C ASP A 155 -13.16 11.13 -2.21
N VAL A 156 -13.14 9.86 -1.82
CA VAL A 156 -12.56 8.77 -2.59
C VAL A 156 -13.64 7.74 -2.79
N HIS A 157 -13.90 7.38 -4.04
CA HIS A 157 -14.81 6.28 -4.33
C HIS A 157 -14.28 5.43 -5.48
N SER A 158 -14.36 4.12 -5.30
CA SER A 158 -14.02 3.15 -6.32
C SER A 158 -15.25 2.69 -7.10
N THR A 159 -15.03 2.45 -8.38
CA THR A 159 -16.02 1.99 -9.37
C THR A 159 -15.38 0.90 -10.23
N ASP A 160 -16.12 0.36 -11.20
CA ASP A 160 -15.56 -0.62 -12.14
C ASP A 160 -14.27 -0.11 -12.78
N ARG A 161 -13.15 -0.76 -12.44
CA ARG A 161 -11.77 -0.52 -12.93
C ARG A 161 -11.16 0.85 -12.63
N LYS A 162 -11.80 1.69 -11.79
CA LYS A 162 -11.28 3.03 -11.49
C LYS A 162 -11.51 3.45 -10.05
N VAL A 163 -10.55 4.15 -9.49
CA VAL A 163 -10.70 4.97 -8.29
C VAL A 163 -10.85 6.42 -8.71
N ILE A 164 -11.87 7.09 -8.19
CA ILE A 164 -12.15 8.51 -8.43
C ILE A 164 -11.91 9.25 -7.13
N ILE A 165 -11.05 10.27 -7.20
CA ILE A 165 -10.72 11.13 -6.08
C ILE A 165 -11.24 12.53 -6.42
N ASN A 166 -12.13 13.06 -5.58
CA ASN A 166 -12.66 14.41 -5.71
C ASN A 166 -12.17 15.27 -4.55
N ILE A 167 -11.54 16.40 -4.86
CA ILE A 167 -11.02 17.35 -3.90
C ILE A 167 -11.65 18.71 -4.19
N SER A 168 -12.53 19.18 -3.30
CA SER A 168 -13.12 20.51 -3.41
C SER A 168 -12.27 21.53 -2.68
N ARG A 169 -11.36 22.16 -3.43
CA ARG A 169 -10.47 23.22 -2.96
C ARG A 169 -10.41 24.34 -4.00
N GLU A 170 -10.31 25.57 -3.53
CA GLU A 170 -10.12 26.75 -4.39
C GLU A 170 -8.63 27.09 -4.48
N LEU A 171 -8.15 27.33 -5.68
CA LEU A 171 -6.77 27.71 -5.98
C LEU A 171 -6.80 28.94 -6.87
N THR A 172 -6.22 30.04 -6.43
CA THR A 172 -6.09 31.26 -7.24
C THR A 172 -4.62 31.51 -7.53
N ILE A 173 -4.29 31.64 -8.82
CA ILE A 173 -2.94 31.94 -9.31
C ILE A 173 -2.98 33.29 -10.01
N MET A 174 -2.11 34.21 -9.58
CA MET A 174 -1.97 35.54 -10.15
C MET A 174 -0.56 35.72 -10.72
N ASN A 175 -0.49 36.10 -11.99
CA ASN A 175 0.74 36.62 -12.59
C ASN A 175 0.80 38.13 -12.35
N ARG A 176 1.99 38.74 -12.35
CA ARG A 176 2.15 40.18 -12.08
C ARG A 176 1.47 41.07 -13.11
N ASP A 177 1.30 40.57 -14.33
CA ASP A 177 0.80 41.30 -15.49
C ASP A 177 -0.46 40.67 -16.13
N GLU A 178 -1.01 39.59 -15.56
CA GLU A 178 -2.18 38.88 -16.11
C GLU A 178 -3.33 38.80 -15.11
N GLU A 179 -4.53 38.52 -15.62
CA GLU A 179 -5.72 38.29 -14.81
C GLU A 179 -5.55 37.07 -13.89
N ALA A 180 -6.11 37.17 -12.68
CA ALA A 180 -6.17 36.08 -11.72
C ALA A 180 -6.93 34.89 -12.31
N ARG A 181 -6.33 33.69 -12.27
CA ARG A 181 -6.98 32.44 -12.66
C ARG A 181 -7.36 31.66 -11.42
N THR A 182 -8.64 31.37 -11.27
CA THR A 182 -9.16 30.57 -10.17
C THR A 182 -9.58 29.20 -10.66
N TYR A 183 -9.12 28.18 -9.96
CA TYR A 183 -9.41 26.78 -10.17
C TYR A 183 -10.18 26.24 -8.97
N LYS A 184 -11.20 25.43 -9.25
CA LYS A 184 -12.08 24.81 -8.25
C LYS A 184 -12.28 23.36 -8.63
N ASP A 185 -12.44 22.52 -7.61
CA ASP A 185 -12.79 21.10 -7.72
C ASP A 185 -11.82 20.29 -8.62
N PHE A 186 -10.94 19.54 -7.97
CA PHE A 186 -9.99 18.65 -8.64
C PHE A 186 -10.57 17.24 -8.67
N LYS A 187 -10.69 16.67 -9.87
CA LYS A 187 -11.16 15.30 -10.08
C LYS A 187 -10.07 14.47 -10.73
N ILE A 188 -9.59 13.49 -10.00
CA ILE A 188 -8.53 12.58 -10.43
C ILE A 188 -9.14 11.20 -10.65
N SER A 189 -8.73 10.51 -11.71
CA SER A 189 -9.21 9.17 -12.03
C SER A 189 -8.04 8.23 -12.28
N ILE A 190 -7.94 7.22 -11.42
CA ILE A 190 -6.83 6.26 -11.41
C ILE A 190 -7.37 4.91 -11.85
N ASN A 191 -6.74 4.28 -12.84
CA ASN A 191 -7.10 2.91 -13.24
C ASN A 191 -6.64 1.93 -12.15
N SER A 192 -7.59 1.22 -11.53
CA SER A 192 -7.33 0.12 -10.59
C SER A 192 -8.55 -0.81 -10.47
N PRO A 193 -8.36 -2.15 -10.42
CA PRO A 193 -9.40 -3.13 -10.10
C PRO A 193 -9.85 -3.17 -8.63
N MET A 194 -9.40 -2.28 -7.74
CA MET A 194 -9.70 -2.31 -6.29
C MET A 194 -11.17 -2.62 -5.97
N TYR A 195 -12.12 -1.95 -6.62
CA TYR A 195 -13.56 -2.20 -6.44
C TYR A 195 -13.97 -3.63 -6.80
N ASN A 196 -13.50 -4.13 -7.96
CA ASN A 196 -13.85 -5.45 -8.47
C ASN A 196 -13.25 -6.56 -7.59
N LEU A 197 -12.00 -6.40 -7.17
CA LEU A 197 -11.36 -7.30 -6.20
C LEU A 197 -12.14 -7.29 -4.89
N GLY A 198 -12.49 -6.11 -4.37
CA GLY A 198 -13.29 -5.97 -3.16
C GLY A 198 -14.63 -6.71 -3.22
N ARG A 199 -15.33 -6.66 -4.36
CA ARG A 199 -16.59 -7.41 -4.56
C ARG A 199 -16.38 -8.93 -4.53
N VAL A 200 -15.33 -9.43 -5.17
CA VAL A 200 -15.01 -10.87 -5.15
C VAL A 200 -14.69 -11.34 -3.72
N VAL A 201 -13.90 -10.55 -2.99
CA VAL A 201 -13.56 -10.82 -1.59
C VAL A 201 -14.81 -10.86 -0.71
N GLN A 202 -15.70 -9.89 -0.86
CA GLN A 202 -16.95 -9.84 -0.09
C GLN A 202 -17.81 -11.08 -0.31
N GLU A 203 -17.89 -11.59 -1.54
CA GLU A 203 -18.58 -12.84 -1.88
C GLU A 203 -17.91 -14.05 -1.22
N ILE A 204 -16.58 -14.17 -1.30
CA ILE A 204 -15.83 -15.26 -0.66
C ILE A 204 -16.06 -15.25 0.85
N VAL A 205 -15.93 -14.08 1.48
CA VAL A 205 -16.13 -13.89 2.93
C VAL A 205 -17.56 -14.24 3.34
N ALA A 206 -18.57 -13.86 2.55
CA ALA A 206 -19.96 -14.20 2.83
C ALA A 206 -20.19 -15.73 2.75
N GLN A 207 -19.63 -16.40 1.75
CA GLN A 207 -19.71 -17.86 1.62
C GLN A 207 -18.98 -18.58 2.76
N GLU A 208 -17.79 -18.13 3.14
CA GLU A 208 -17.04 -18.69 4.27
C GLU A 208 -17.77 -18.50 5.60
N ALA A 209 -18.38 -17.34 5.82
CA ALA A 209 -19.18 -17.06 7.02
C ALA A 209 -20.45 -17.93 7.11
N THR A 210 -21.01 -18.33 5.96
CA THR A 210 -22.27 -19.09 5.92
C THR A 210 -22.05 -20.60 5.86
N PHE A 211 -21.09 -21.04 5.04
CA PHE A 211 -20.90 -22.44 4.67
C PHE A 211 -19.55 -23.02 5.08
N CYS A 212 -18.69 -22.22 5.75
CA CYS A 212 -17.32 -22.62 6.11
C CYS A 212 -16.42 -23.01 4.93
N HIS A 213 -16.84 -22.70 3.70
CA HIS A 213 -16.09 -22.91 2.47
C HIS A 213 -16.65 -22.00 1.38
N SER A 214 -15.77 -21.37 0.62
CA SER A 214 -16.13 -20.68 -0.61
C SER A 214 -15.82 -21.52 -1.83
N GLU A 215 -16.80 -21.64 -2.73
CA GLU A 215 -16.65 -22.36 -4.00
C GLU A 215 -16.13 -21.44 -5.10
N TYR A 216 -14.82 -21.20 -5.07
CA TYR A 216 -14.16 -20.22 -5.93
C TYR A 216 -13.89 -20.73 -7.37
N LEU A 217 -13.84 -22.05 -7.62
CA LEU A 217 -13.56 -22.58 -8.96
C LEU A 217 -14.72 -22.31 -9.93
N GLY A 218 -15.96 -22.48 -9.45
CA GLY A 218 -17.16 -22.08 -10.20
C GLY A 218 -17.15 -20.59 -10.52
N TYR A 219 -16.79 -19.74 -9.54
CA TYR A 219 -16.67 -18.31 -9.74
C TYR A 219 -15.63 -17.96 -10.81
N GLN A 220 -14.43 -18.55 -10.76
CA GLN A 220 -13.38 -18.33 -11.77
C GLN A 220 -13.78 -18.79 -13.17
N THR A 221 -14.61 -19.83 -13.28
CA THR A 221 -15.14 -20.32 -14.56
C THR A 221 -16.09 -19.30 -15.18
N LEU A 222 -16.95 -18.68 -14.37
CA LEU A 222 -17.89 -17.64 -14.81
C LEU A 222 -17.22 -16.28 -15.05
N TYR A 223 -16.14 -15.99 -14.34
CA TYR A 223 -15.43 -14.72 -14.38
C TYR A 223 -13.94 -14.94 -14.69
N PRO A 224 -13.56 -15.17 -15.97
CA PRO A 224 -12.19 -15.48 -16.35
C PRO A 224 -11.17 -14.38 -16.05
N TRP A 225 -11.63 -13.14 -15.84
CA TRP A 225 -10.78 -11.98 -15.51
C TRP A 225 -10.15 -12.08 -14.12
N VAL A 226 -10.68 -12.90 -13.21
CA VAL A 226 -10.14 -13.09 -11.86
C VAL A 226 -9.42 -14.43 -11.71
N LYS A 227 -8.32 -14.42 -10.96
CA LYS A 227 -7.66 -15.64 -10.48
C LYS A 227 -7.75 -15.66 -8.95
N ILE A 228 -8.34 -16.72 -8.41
CA ILE A 228 -8.45 -16.94 -6.96
C ILE A 228 -7.58 -18.13 -6.62
N THR A 229 -6.73 -17.98 -5.61
CA THR A 229 -5.92 -19.06 -5.06
C THR A 229 -6.21 -19.19 -3.57
N LYS A 230 -6.51 -20.40 -3.11
CA LYS A 230 -6.73 -20.71 -1.69
C LYS A 230 -5.57 -21.55 -1.16
N THR A 231 -5.02 -21.15 -0.02
CA THR A 231 -3.97 -21.89 0.69
C THR A 231 -4.43 -22.20 2.11
N ASP A 232 -4.50 -23.47 2.47
CA ASP A 232 -4.80 -23.91 3.83
C ASP A 232 -3.52 -23.97 4.67
N ILE A 233 -3.49 -23.24 5.78
CA ILE A 233 -2.34 -23.16 6.68
C ILE A 233 -2.55 -24.14 7.84
N ASN A 234 -2.09 -25.38 7.64
CA ASN A 234 -2.13 -26.45 8.65
C ASN A 234 -3.51 -26.68 9.29
N GLY A 235 -4.60 -26.47 8.52
CA GLY A 235 -5.97 -26.58 9.02
C GLY A 235 -6.41 -25.50 10.02
N LYS A 236 -5.55 -24.52 10.33
CA LYS A 236 -5.85 -23.45 11.29
C LYS A 236 -6.63 -22.30 10.67
N TYR A 237 -6.24 -21.88 9.48
CA TYR A 237 -6.89 -20.81 8.73
C TYR A 237 -6.57 -20.96 7.24
N LYS A 238 -7.34 -20.27 6.42
CA LYS A 238 -7.18 -20.20 4.97
C LYS A 238 -6.68 -18.82 4.59
N VAL A 239 -5.83 -18.76 3.58
CA VAL A 239 -5.42 -17.52 2.94
C VAL A 239 -5.91 -17.53 1.50
N TYR A 240 -6.55 -16.45 1.11
CA TYR A 240 -7.04 -16.21 -0.25
C TYR A 240 -6.20 -15.13 -0.92
N GLU A 241 -5.71 -15.42 -2.14
CA GLU A 241 -5.06 -14.47 -3.03
C GLU A 241 -5.98 -14.27 -4.25
N VAL A 242 -6.60 -13.09 -4.37
CA VAL A 242 -7.49 -12.70 -5.46
C VAL A 242 -6.73 -11.76 -6.39
N THR A 243 -6.49 -12.18 -7.62
CA THR A 243 -5.68 -11.45 -8.61
C THR A 243 -6.54 -11.04 -9.80
N ASP A 244 -6.50 -9.77 -10.18
CA ASP A 244 -7.02 -9.32 -11.47
C ASP A 244 -6.03 -9.73 -12.57
N ARG A 245 -6.47 -10.50 -13.57
CA ARG A 245 -5.58 -11.01 -14.61
C ARG A 245 -5.14 -9.94 -15.61
N ASN A 246 -5.89 -8.85 -15.74
CA ASN A 246 -5.59 -7.80 -16.71
C ASN A 246 -4.51 -6.87 -16.17
N THR A 247 -4.57 -6.51 -14.89
CA THR A 247 -3.59 -5.59 -14.27
C THR A 247 -2.51 -6.29 -13.47
N GLY A 248 -2.75 -7.52 -13.01
CA GLY A 248 -1.85 -8.26 -12.12
C GLY A 248 -1.92 -7.83 -10.66
N GLU A 249 -2.76 -6.85 -10.30
CA GLU A 249 -2.97 -6.44 -8.91
C GLU A 249 -3.59 -7.58 -8.09
N LYS A 250 -3.18 -7.67 -6.82
CA LYS A 250 -3.52 -8.76 -5.92
C LYS A 250 -4.08 -8.23 -4.62
N LEU A 251 -5.15 -8.87 -4.16
CA LEU A 251 -5.72 -8.67 -2.84
C LEU A 251 -5.57 -9.97 -2.03
N ASN A 252 -4.87 -9.91 -0.90
CA ASN A 252 -4.65 -11.06 -0.03
C ASN A 252 -5.43 -10.90 1.28
N PHE A 253 -6.12 -11.92 1.75
CA PHE A 253 -6.78 -11.88 3.05
C PHE A 253 -6.85 -13.26 3.69
N ALA A 254 -7.02 -13.27 5.01
CA ALA A 254 -7.16 -14.49 5.80
C ALA A 254 -8.61 -14.73 6.23
N VAL A 255 -8.94 -16.01 6.37
CA VAL A 255 -10.22 -16.48 6.90
C VAL A 255 -9.94 -17.58 7.92
N LYS A 256 -10.49 -17.43 9.13
CA LYS A 256 -10.48 -18.47 10.15
C LYS A 256 -11.91 -18.82 10.55
N GLY A 257 -12.39 -19.93 10.01
CA GLY A 257 -13.68 -20.54 10.33
C GLY A 257 -13.62 -22.05 10.10
N CYS A 258 -14.40 -22.81 10.87
CA CYS A 258 -14.44 -24.27 10.84
C CYS A 258 -13.06 -24.95 10.85
N SER A 259 -12.11 -24.39 11.59
CA SER A 259 -10.76 -24.95 11.70
C SER A 259 -10.77 -26.29 12.44
N ILE A 260 -10.09 -27.29 11.89
CA ILE A 260 -9.88 -28.59 12.52
C ILE A 260 -8.55 -28.50 13.29
N PRO A 261 -8.54 -28.57 14.62
CA PRO A 261 -7.32 -28.55 15.40
C PRO A 261 -6.41 -29.73 15.01
N PRO A 262 -5.08 -29.55 15.03
CA PRO A 262 -4.15 -30.65 14.80
C PRO A 262 -4.37 -31.72 15.87
N VAL A 263 -4.53 -32.97 15.42
CA VAL A 263 -4.55 -34.13 16.31
C VAL A 263 -3.11 -34.33 16.81
N PHE A 264 -2.91 -34.19 18.12
CA PHE A 264 -1.62 -34.43 18.79
C PHE A 264 -1.37 -35.91 19.02
#